data_AF-A0A536DBT7-F1
#
_entry.id   AF-A0A536DBT7-F1
#
_cell.length_a   1.000
_cell.length_b   1.000
_cell.length_c   1.000
_cell.angle_alpha   90.00
_cell.angle_beta   90.00
_cell.angle_gamma   90.00
#
_symmetry.space_group_name_H-M   'P 1'
#
loop_
_entity.id
_entity.type
_entity.pdbx_description
1 polymer ?
#
loop_
_entity_poly.entity_id
_entity_poly.type
_entity_poly.pdbx_seq_one_letter_code
_entity_poly.pdbx_strand_id
1 'polypeptide(L)'
;MFIGHLIAVTPRQARFLGWLGFGITVVCVPITAWMLSQHLRGFLPGAAIWSTVVAFAGALAFSVVGALIVAQHPRHAIGWTFSLSGLATAGAVVLAAYGELSLAPGWSLPAGGLAQDVSHVLIQSGIFLPLT
;
A
#
# COMPACT_ATOMS: atom_id res chain seq x y z
N MET A 1 -5.24 19.45 -32.44
CA MET A 1 -5.56 20.40 -31.35
C MET A 1 -5.55 19.61 -30.05
N PHE A 2 -4.55 19.88 -29.18
CA PHE A 2 -4.46 19.57 -27.75
C PHE A 2 -4.65 18.13 -27.22
N ILE A 3 -3.59 17.30 -27.29
CA ILE A 3 -3.28 16.34 -26.21
C ILE A 3 -1.75 16.39 -25.96
N GLY A 4 -1.29 17.53 -25.48
CA GLY A 4 0.14 17.84 -25.22
C GLY A 4 0.44 18.12 -23.76
N HIS A 5 -0.38 17.62 -22.83
CA HIS A 5 -0.23 17.80 -21.38
C HIS A 5 -0.09 16.46 -20.64
N LEU A 6 0.55 15.47 -21.26
CA LEU A 6 1.20 14.43 -20.45
C LEU A 6 2.34 15.12 -19.71
N ILE A 7 2.10 15.41 -18.44
CA ILE A 7 3.04 16.01 -17.49
C ILE A 7 4.40 15.42 -17.76
N ALA A 8 5.31 16.20 -18.36
CA ALA A 8 6.67 15.75 -18.59
C ALA A 8 7.37 15.69 -17.22
N VAL A 9 7.18 14.58 -16.52
CA VAL A 9 7.81 14.34 -15.21
C VAL A 9 9.30 14.32 -15.47
N THR A 10 10.00 15.30 -14.90
CA THR A 10 11.46 15.33 -15.01
C THR A 10 12.06 14.10 -14.31
N PRO A 11 13.22 13.58 -14.73
CA PRO A 11 13.83 12.41 -14.08
C PRO A 11 14.00 12.58 -12.56
N ARG A 12 14.26 13.81 -12.12
CA ARG A 12 14.37 14.17 -10.70
C ARG A 12 13.04 14.05 -9.96
N GLN A 13 11.94 14.51 -10.56
CA GLN A 13 10.59 14.37 -10.00
C GLN A 13 10.14 12.91 -9.99
N ALA A 14 10.43 12.13 -11.03
CA ALA A 14 10.07 10.71 -11.09
C ALA A 14 10.78 9.93 -9.98
N ARG A 15 12.09 10.17 -9.80
CA ARG A 15 12.84 9.60 -8.67
C ARG A 15 12.23 10.00 -7.33
N PHE A 16 11.92 11.28 -7.14
CA PHE A 16 11.28 11.76 -5.90
C PHE A 16 9.94 11.06 -5.65
N LEU A 17 9.07 10.95 -6.67
CA LEU A 17 7.78 10.28 -6.57
C LEU A 17 7.90 8.78 -6.25
N GLY A 18 8.86 8.08 -6.88
CA GLY A 18 9.14 6.68 -6.56
C GLY A 18 9.56 6.47 -5.11
N TRP A 19 10.48 7.30 -4.60
CA TRP A 19 10.91 7.25 -3.21
C TRP A 19 9.83 7.71 -2.23
N LEU A 20 9.00 8.67 -2.62
CA LEU A 20 7.84 9.12 -1.84
C LEU A 20 6.82 7.99 -1.71
N GLY A 21 6.53 7.27 -2.80
CA GLY A 21 5.68 6.08 -2.79
C GLY A 21 6.22 5.00 -1.85
N PHE A 22 7.51 4.72 -1.90
CA PHE A 22 8.15 3.79 -0.96
C PHE A 22 8.06 4.27 0.50
N GLY A 23 8.32 5.56 0.75
CA GLY A 23 8.17 6.15 2.08
C GLY A 23 6.76 6.00 2.64
N ILE A 24 5.73 6.20 1.82
CA ILE A 24 4.33 5.97 2.21
C ILE A 24 4.11 4.50 2.56
N THR A 25 4.59 3.56 1.73
CA THR A 25 4.51 2.11 1.99
C THR A 25 5.13 1.73 3.35
N VAL A 26 6.29 2.33 3.70
CA VAL A 26 6.94 2.13 4.99
C VAL A 26 6.09 2.66 6.14
N VAL A 27 5.49 3.84 5.99
CA VAL A 27 4.64 4.48 7.02
C VAL A 27 3.34 3.69 7.26
N CYS A 28 2.85 2.94 6.28
CA CYS A 28 1.69 2.05 6.47
C CYS A 28 1.92 0.98 7.56
N VAL A 29 3.16 0.53 7.77
CA VAL A 29 3.51 -0.49 8.77
C VAL A 29 3.20 -0.04 10.20
N PRO A 30 3.79 1.06 10.73
CA PRO A 30 3.50 1.52 12.09
C PRO A 30 2.05 1.99 12.26
N ILE A 31 1.41 2.54 11.21
CA ILE A 31 -0.01 2.92 11.28
C ILE A 31 -0.88 1.68 11.51
N THR A 32 -0.67 0.62 10.73
CA THR A 32 -1.42 -0.63 10.87
C THR A 32 -1.16 -1.27 12.23
N ALA A 33 0.10 -1.32 12.65
CA ALA A 33 0.48 -1.85 13.96
C ALA A 33 -0.22 -1.08 15.11
N TRP A 34 -0.28 0.25 15.01
CA TRP A 34 -0.99 1.08 15.97
C TRP A 34 -2.50 0.81 15.97
N MET A 35 -3.17 0.77 14.80
CA MET A 35 -4.61 0.48 14.71
C MET A 35 -4.95 -0.88 15.30
N LEU A 36 -4.18 -1.92 14.95
CA LEU A 36 -4.36 -3.26 15.49
C LEU A 36 -4.14 -3.26 17.01
N SER A 37 -3.15 -2.53 17.54
CA SER A 37 -2.92 -2.43 18.99
C SER A 37 -4.10 -1.81 19.75
N GLN A 38 -4.87 -0.91 19.12
CA GLN A 38 -6.05 -0.28 19.72
C GLN A 38 -7.27 -1.21 19.74
N HIS A 39 -7.49 -1.98 18.66
CA HIS A 39 -8.57 -2.97 18.58
C HIS A 39 -8.33 -4.15 19.52
N LEU A 40 -7.09 -4.62 19.58
CA LEU A 40 -6.71 -5.90 20.15
C LEU A 40 -6.14 -5.76 21.56
N ARG A 41 -6.92 -5.30 22.54
CA ARG A 41 -6.52 -5.44 23.97
C ARG A 41 -6.31 -6.92 24.42
N GLY A 42 -6.27 -7.89 23.49
CA GLY A 42 -5.88 -9.29 23.64
C GLY A 42 -5.02 -9.79 22.46
N PHE A 43 -4.44 -10.99 22.57
CA PHE A 43 -3.46 -11.53 21.60
C PHE A 43 -4.07 -11.81 20.20
N LEU A 44 -3.39 -11.41 19.13
CA LEU A 44 -3.69 -11.82 17.75
C LEU A 44 -3.35 -13.31 17.54
N PRO A 45 -4.14 -14.05 16.72
CA PRO A 45 -3.74 -15.36 16.25
C PRO A 45 -2.41 -15.26 15.48
N GLY A 46 -1.46 -16.16 15.76
CA GLY A 46 -0.14 -16.15 15.10
C GLY A 46 -0.21 -16.19 13.56
N ALA A 47 -1.22 -16.85 13.00
CA ALA A 47 -1.47 -16.89 11.55
C ALA A 47 -1.78 -15.51 10.96
N ALA A 48 -2.56 -14.67 11.67
CA ALA A 48 -2.88 -13.31 11.22
C ALA A 48 -1.66 -12.39 11.27
N ILE A 49 -0.83 -12.54 12.30
CA ILE A 49 0.46 -11.84 12.41
C ILE A 49 1.36 -12.21 11.23
N TRP A 50 1.52 -13.51 10.97
CA TRP A 50 2.38 -14.00 9.88
C TRP A 50 1.89 -13.53 8.51
N SER A 51 0.58 -13.62 8.25
CA SER A 51 -0.01 -13.12 7.00
C SER A 51 0.24 -11.62 6.78
N THR A 52 0.10 -10.81 7.84
CA THR A 52 0.37 -9.37 7.81
C THR A 52 1.85 -9.07 7.53
N VAL A 53 2.75 -9.81 8.18
CA VAL A 53 4.21 -9.68 7.97
C VAL A 53 4.59 -10.01 6.54
N VAL A 54 4.07 -11.12 6.00
CA VAL A 54 4.33 -11.54 4.61
C VAL A 54 3.79 -10.50 3.61
N ALA A 55 2.59 -9.98 3.84
CA ALA A 55 1.99 -8.96 2.99
C ALA A 55 2.83 -7.67 2.97
N PHE A 56 3.30 -7.18 4.12
CA PHE A 56 4.17 -6.00 4.19
C PHE A 56 5.56 -6.26 3.60
N ALA A 57 6.14 -7.44 3.81
CA ALA A 57 7.42 -7.80 3.21
C ALA A 57 7.34 -7.77 1.68
N GLY A 58 6.29 -8.35 1.10
CA GLY A 58 6.02 -8.29 -0.33
C GLY A 58 5.76 -6.86 -0.83
N ALA A 59 4.94 -6.10 -0.11
CA ALA A 59 4.63 -4.71 -0.44
C ALA A 59 5.90 -3.83 -0.47
N LEU A 60 6.77 -3.97 0.52
CA LEU A 60 8.04 -3.24 0.59
C LEU A 60 9.00 -3.68 -0.51
N ALA A 61 9.09 -4.99 -0.79
CA ALA A 61 9.94 -5.52 -1.86
C ALA A 61 9.50 -4.98 -3.23
N PHE A 62 8.21 -5.01 -3.55
CA PHE A 62 7.71 -4.45 -4.80
C PHE A 62 7.87 -2.93 -4.86
N SER A 63 7.57 -2.23 -3.76
CA SER A 63 7.67 -0.77 -3.72
C SER A 63 9.11 -0.28 -3.88
N VAL A 64 10.09 -0.93 -3.24
CA VAL A 64 11.51 -0.56 -3.34
C VAL A 64 12.09 -0.90 -4.72
N VAL A 65 11.75 -2.08 -5.27
CA VAL A 65 12.18 -2.46 -6.63
C VAL A 65 11.62 -1.47 -7.65
N GLY A 66 10.33 -1.12 -7.54
CA GLY A 66 9.71 -0.10 -8.37
C GLY A 66 10.42 1.26 -8.24
N ALA A 67 10.71 1.71 -7.02
CA ALA A 67 11.39 2.98 -6.79
C ALA A 67 12.80 3.02 -7.40
N LEU A 68 13.54 1.90 -7.33
CA LEU A 68 14.85 1.75 -7.95
C LEU A 68 14.75 1.82 -9.48
N ILE A 69 13.80 1.10 -10.08
CA ILE A 69 13.57 1.11 -11.53
C ILE A 69 13.14 2.50 -11.99
N VAL A 70 12.21 3.17 -11.30
CA VAL A 70 11.80 4.55 -11.63
C VAL A 70 12.95 5.53 -11.50
N ALA A 71 13.85 5.35 -10.52
CA ALA A 71 15.01 6.22 -10.34
C ALA A 71 16.04 6.11 -11.48
N GLN A 72 16.16 4.93 -12.11
CA GLN A 72 17.08 4.68 -13.23
C GLN A 72 16.42 4.90 -14.59
N HIS A 73 15.16 4.47 -14.74
CA HIS A 73 14.38 4.46 -15.97
C HIS A 73 12.97 5.02 -15.75
N PRO A 74 12.83 6.35 -15.55
CA PRO A 74 11.57 6.97 -15.14
C PRO A 74 10.44 6.87 -16.18
N ARG A 75 10.79 6.60 -17.44
CA ARG A 75 9.84 6.39 -18.54
C ARG A 75 9.35 4.94 -18.65
N HIS A 76 9.94 4.01 -17.89
CA HIS A 76 9.60 2.59 -17.98
C HIS A 76 8.38 2.27 -17.10
N ALA A 77 7.30 1.78 -17.71
CA ALA A 77 6.05 1.50 -17.01
C ALA A 77 6.22 0.45 -15.89
N ILE A 78 7.15 -0.50 -16.05
CA ILE A 78 7.43 -1.56 -15.08
C ILE A 78 7.80 -1.01 -13.69
N GLY A 79 8.62 0.04 -13.63
CA GLY A 79 8.99 0.63 -12.33
C GLY A 79 7.77 1.18 -11.60
N TRP A 80 6.88 1.82 -12.34
CA TRP A 80 5.64 2.37 -11.81
C TRP A 80 4.65 1.28 -11.39
N THR A 81 4.51 0.20 -12.15
CA THR A 81 3.62 -0.92 -11.76
C THR A 81 4.10 -1.59 -10.48
N PHE A 82 5.40 -1.85 -10.33
CA PHE A 82 5.96 -2.39 -9.07
C PHE A 82 5.79 -1.42 -7.89
N SER A 83 6.04 -0.11 -8.09
CA SER A 83 5.84 0.89 -7.03
C SER A 83 4.38 1.00 -6.60
N LEU A 84 3.44 1.04 -7.55
CA LEU A 84 2.01 1.13 -7.30
C LEU A 84 1.46 -0.16 -6.70
N SER A 85 1.93 -1.33 -7.14
CA SER A 85 1.59 -2.63 -6.58
C SER A 85 1.94 -2.72 -5.09
N GLY A 86 3.17 -2.33 -4.73
CA GLY A 86 3.61 -2.31 -3.34
C GLY A 86 2.80 -1.34 -2.49
N LEU A 87 2.54 -0.14 -3.01
CA LEU A 87 1.73 0.87 -2.32
C LEU A 87 0.27 0.42 -2.15
N ALA A 88 -0.34 -0.15 -3.19
CA ALA A 88 -1.71 -0.66 -3.15
C ALA A 88 -1.83 -1.79 -2.13
N THR A 89 -0.88 -2.72 -2.11
CA THR A 89 -0.86 -3.83 -1.15
C THR A 89 -0.77 -3.31 0.29
N ALA A 90 0.15 -2.38 0.58
CA ALA A 90 0.27 -1.79 1.91
C ALA A 90 -0.97 -0.97 2.31
N GLY A 91 -1.54 -0.19 1.38
CA GLY A 91 -2.78 0.56 1.60
C GLY A 91 -3.96 -0.35 1.89
N ALA A 92 -4.05 -1.50 1.23
CA ALA A 92 -5.08 -2.49 1.49
C ALA A 92 -5.02 -3.01 2.92
N VAL A 93 -3.82 -3.33 3.41
CA VAL A 93 -3.63 -3.82 4.77
C VAL A 93 -4.03 -2.75 5.80
N VAL A 94 -3.74 -1.47 5.54
CA VAL A 94 -4.21 -0.35 6.39
C VAL A 94 -5.74 -0.26 6.40
N LEU A 95 -6.38 -0.35 5.24
CA LEU A 95 -7.84 -0.29 5.14
C LEU A 95 -8.52 -1.48 5.83
N ALA A 96 -7.93 -2.67 5.74
CA ALA A 96 -8.41 -3.84 6.46
C ALA A 96 -8.31 -3.62 7.98
N ALA A 97 -7.17 -3.13 8.48
CA ALA A 97 -7.01 -2.81 9.90
C ALA A 97 -7.95 -1.69 10.37
N TYR A 98 -8.26 -0.72 9.51
CA TYR A 98 -9.27 0.30 9.78
C TYR A 98 -10.68 -0.29 9.87
N GLY A 99 -11.03 -1.19 8.95
CA GLY A 99 -12.29 -1.93 8.97
C GLY A 99 -12.46 -2.70 10.28
N GLU A 100 -11.44 -3.44 10.69
CA GLU A 100 -11.42 -4.13 11.99
C GLU A 100 -11.57 -3.13 13.16
N LEU A 101 -10.79 -2.05 13.19
CA LEU A 101 -10.89 -1.02 14.24
C LEU A 101 -12.29 -0.39 14.32
N SER A 102 -12.99 -0.24 13.20
CA SER A 102 -14.35 0.30 13.17
C SER A 102 -15.40 -0.58 13.86
N LEU A 103 -15.12 -1.88 13.95
CA LEU A 103 -15.96 -2.88 14.60
C LEU A 103 -15.59 -3.08 16.08
N ALA A 104 -14.52 -2.42 16.55
CA ALA A 104 -14.03 -2.55 17.92
C ALA A 104 -15.02 -1.93 18.94
N PRO A 105 -15.23 -2.58 20.11
CA PRO A 105 -16.00 -1.98 21.19
C PRO A 105 -15.42 -0.63 21.63
N GLY A 106 -16.22 0.43 21.60
CA GLY A 106 -15.80 1.78 22.00
C GLY A 106 -15.35 2.70 20.86
N TRP A 107 -15.34 2.19 19.62
CA TRP A 107 -15.05 2.99 18.42
C TRP A 107 -16.27 3.07 17.51
N SER A 108 -16.53 4.25 16.97
CA SER A 108 -17.55 4.50 15.93
C SER A 108 -16.86 5.21 14.79
N LEU A 109 -16.25 4.41 13.91
CA LEU A 109 -15.53 4.92 12.74
C LEU A 109 -16.46 4.83 11.52
N PRO A 110 -16.67 5.93 10.79
CA PRO A 110 -17.55 5.93 9.64
C PRO A 110 -17.00 5.04 8.52
N ALA A 111 -17.89 4.40 7.76
CA ALA A 111 -17.55 3.69 6.52
C ALA A 111 -16.55 2.50 6.67
N GLY A 112 -16.44 1.90 7.86
CA GLY A 112 -15.57 0.74 8.09
C GLY A 112 -15.78 -0.44 7.13
N GLY A 113 -17.04 -0.78 6.83
CA GLY A 113 -17.38 -1.83 5.86
C GLY A 113 -16.93 -1.50 4.43
N LEU A 114 -17.09 -0.24 3.99
CA LEU A 114 -16.60 0.19 2.68
C LEU A 114 -15.07 0.16 2.59
N ALA A 115 -14.37 0.52 3.68
CA ALA A 115 -12.92 0.39 3.75
C ALA A 115 -12.47 -1.07 3.61
N GLN A 116 -13.19 -2.00 4.23
CA GLN A 116 -12.92 -3.42 4.11
C GLN A 116 -13.13 -3.94 2.68
N ASP A 117 -14.22 -3.55 2.00
CA ASP A 117 -14.46 -3.95 0.60
C ASP A 117 -13.37 -3.43 -0.34
N VAL A 118 -12.98 -2.16 -0.19
CA VAL A 118 -11.90 -1.55 -0.97
C VAL A 118 -10.56 -2.24 -0.69
N SER A 119 -10.31 -2.69 0.55
CA SER A 119 -9.10 -3.46 0.87
C SER A 119 -8.99 -4.75 0.04
N HIS A 120 -10.07 -5.50 -0.13
CA HIS A 120 -10.04 -6.74 -0.90
C HIS A 120 -9.69 -6.50 -2.37
N VAL A 121 -10.24 -5.44 -2.97
CA VAL A 121 -9.94 -5.04 -4.34
C VAL A 121 -8.48 -4.58 -4.47
N LEU A 122 -7.96 -3.82 -3.49
CA LEU A 122 -6.56 -3.37 -3.51
C LEU A 122 -5.57 -4.53 -3.31
N ILE A 123 -5.88 -5.54 -2.49
CA ILE A 123 -5.04 -6.74 -2.35
C ILE A 123 -4.96 -7.48 -3.68
N GLN A 124 -6.09 -7.73 -4.34
CA GLN A 124 -6.10 -8.43 -5.63
C GLN A 124 -5.34 -7.62 -6.69
N SER A 125 -5.71 -6.36 -6.87
CA SER A 125 -5.06 -5.50 -7.88
C SER A 125 -3.57 -5.31 -7.60
N GLY A 126 -3.17 -5.09 -6.35
CA GLY A 126 -1.76 -4.95 -5.95
C GLY A 126 -0.93 -6.21 -6.22
N ILE A 127 -1.44 -7.40 -5.91
CA ILE A 127 -0.72 -8.66 -6.15
C ILE A 127 -0.60 -8.96 -7.65
N PHE A 128 -1.66 -8.68 -8.43
CA PHE A 128 -1.71 -9.08 -9.83
C PHE A 128 -1.16 -8.02 -10.82
N LEU A 129 -1.08 -6.74 -10.45
CA LEU A 129 -0.55 -5.68 -11.33
C LEU A 129 0.85 -5.98 -11.92
N PRO A 130 1.79 -6.57 -11.17
CA PRO A 130 3.11 -6.93 -11.71
C PRO A 130 3.10 -8.17 -12.63
N LEU A 131 1.99 -8.91 -12.69
CA LEU A 131 1.85 -10.18 -13.40
C LEU A 131 1.13 -10.04 -14.75
N THR A 132 0.63 -8.85 -15.08
CA THR A 132 -0.07 -8.51 -16.33
C THR A 132 0.81 -7.69 -17.25
#